data_AF-A0A1V4XR16-F1
#
_entry.id   AF-A0A1V4XR16-F1
#
_cell.length_a   1.000
_cell.length_b   1.000
_cell.length_c   1.000
_cell.angle_alpha   90.00
_cell.angle_beta   90.00
_cell.angle_gamma   90.00
#
_symmetry.space_group_name_H-M   'P 1'
#
loop_
_entity.id
_entity.type
_entity.pdbx_description
1 polymer ?
#
loop_
_entity_poly.entity_id
_entity_poly.type
_entity_poly.pdbx_seq_one_letter_code
_entity_poly.pdbx_strand_id
1 'polypeptide(L)'
;MADKELNIPDRFHIMSHMNKAIDKVRATEAKTLKAQGKEPVLKGSRWCMLKRPENRTEKQTVKLQDNLKTVRAYLLKKDFQRFWGYKSAGWAARFLDDWCSRTMRSRIDPMKKVARMLRSHRELLLNWFRANELIALGAVEGLNNKAKVTTKKAYGFKSFSVVKLALYHTLGKLPEPEFTHKFCW
;
A
#
# COMPACT_ATOMS: atom_id res chain seq x y z
N MET A 1 29.03 -16.32 11.86
CA MET A 1 28.68 -14.94 11.47
C MET A 1 27.16 -14.86 11.49
N ALA A 2 26.57 -13.97 12.28
CA ALA A 2 25.11 -13.87 12.42
C ALA A 2 24.48 -13.53 11.06
N ASP A 3 23.55 -14.37 10.62
CA ASP A 3 22.75 -14.18 9.42
C ASP A 3 21.97 -12.86 9.57
N LYS A 4 22.28 -11.87 8.74
CA LYS A 4 21.77 -10.52 8.91
C LYS A 4 20.39 -10.44 8.24
N GLU A 5 19.35 -10.80 8.98
CA GLU A 5 17.97 -10.75 8.51
C GLU A 5 17.64 -9.36 7.95
N LEU A 6 17.38 -9.29 6.64
CA LEU A 6 17.07 -8.04 5.96
C LEU A 6 15.55 -7.82 6.00
N ASN A 7 15.07 -7.06 6.99
CA ASN A 7 13.65 -6.73 7.07
C ASN A 7 13.26 -5.72 5.98
N ILE A 8 12.26 -6.08 5.17
CA ILE A 8 11.77 -5.31 4.03
C ILE A 8 10.28 -5.02 4.24
N PRO A 9 9.88 -3.74 4.33
CA PRO A 9 8.50 -3.36 4.56
C PRO A 9 7.62 -3.57 3.32
N ASP A 10 6.37 -3.96 3.55
CA ASP A 10 5.38 -4.16 2.48
C ASP A 10 4.95 -2.81 1.85
N ARG A 11 5.12 -2.72 0.53
CA ARG A 11 4.70 -1.59 -0.32
C ARG A 11 3.20 -1.30 -0.20
N PHE A 12 2.37 -2.34 -0.03
CA PHE A 12 0.92 -2.20 0.12
C PHE A 12 0.55 -1.44 1.38
N HIS A 13 1.25 -1.68 2.50
CA HIS A 13 0.98 -0.98 3.76
C HIS A 13 1.32 0.51 3.64
N ILE A 14 2.45 0.85 3.02
CA ILE A 14 2.83 2.25 2.77
C ILE A 14 1.77 2.95 1.92
N MET A 15 1.32 2.31 0.83
CA MET A 15 0.28 2.85 -0.03
C MET A 15 -1.08 2.96 0.67
N SER A 16 -1.41 2.04 1.57
CA SER A 16 -2.59 2.10 2.42
C SER A 16 -2.56 3.33 3.34
N HIS A 17 -1.42 3.60 3.99
CA HIS A 17 -1.25 4.82 4.80
C HIS A 17 -1.41 6.11 3.98
N MET A 18 -0.84 6.15 2.76
CA MET A 18 -1.03 7.29 1.85
C MET A 18 -2.50 7.48 1.45
N ASN A 19 -3.20 6.39 1.11
CA ASN A 19 -4.61 6.43 0.74
C ASN A 19 -5.49 6.93 1.90
N LYS A 20 -5.23 6.45 3.13
CA LYS A 20 -5.91 6.94 4.34
C LYS A 20 -5.65 8.43 4.57
N ALA A 21 -4.42 8.89 4.37
CA ALA A 21 -4.07 10.30 4.52
C ALA A 21 -4.81 11.19 3.49
N ILE A 22 -4.83 10.81 2.21
CA ILE A 22 -5.54 11.54 1.16
C ILE A 22 -7.04 11.59 1.46
N ASP A 23 -7.64 10.48 1.85
CA ASP A 23 -9.07 10.46 2.14
C ASP A 23 -9.42 11.35 3.34
N LYS A 24 -8.56 11.40 4.36
CA LYS A 24 -8.72 12.33 5.47
C LYS A 24 -8.65 13.79 5.00
N VAL A 25 -7.70 14.14 4.14
CA VAL A 25 -7.60 15.50 3.56
C VAL A 25 -8.87 15.84 2.78
N ARG A 26 -9.34 14.93 1.92
CA ARG A 26 -10.56 15.09 1.12
C ARG A 26 -11.78 15.29 1.99
N ALA A 27 -11.96 14.46 3.02
CA ALA A 27 -13.11 14.53 3.91
C ALA A 27 -13.14 15.85 4.68
N THR A 28 -11.99 16.28 5.22
CA THR A 28 -11.88 17.56 5.93
C THR A 28 -12.13 18.74 4.99
N GLU A 29 -11.49 18.76 3.82
CA GLU A 29 -11.64 19.86 2.86
C GLU A 29 -13.07 19.96 2.32
N ALA A 30 -13.71 18.83 2.00
CA ALA A 30 -15.12 18.82 1.58
C ALA A 30 -16.07 19.36 2.67
N LYS A 31 -15.81 19.02 3.94
CA LYS A 31 -16.59 19.57 5.08
C LYS A 31 -16.40 21.08 5.20
N THR A 32 -15.18 21.58 5.07
CA THR A 32 -14.87 23.01 5.12
C THR A 32 -15.52 23.78 3.98
N LEU A 33 -15.43 23.27 2.73
CA LEU A 33 -16.08 23.91 1.57
C LEU A 33 -17.60 23.99 1.74
N LYS A 34 -18.23 22.90 2.23
CA LYS A 34 -19.66 22.89 2.53
C LYS A 34 -20.05 23.93 3.59
N ALA A 35 -19.26 24.04 4.67
CA ALA A 35 -19.50 25.04 5.71
C ALA A 35 -19.33 26.48 5.22
N GLN A 36 -18.49 26.70 4.20
CA GLN A 36 -18.30 27.99 3.53
C GLN A 36 -19.36 28.28 2.45
N GLY A 37 -20.37 27.41 2.27
CA GLY A 37 -21.39 27.56 1.22
C GLY A 37 -20.85 27.40 -0.21
N LYS A 38 -19.65 26.85 -0.40
CA LYS A 38 -19.05 26.66 -1.72
C LYS A 38 -19.59 25.40 -2.40
N GLU A 39 -19.56 25.41 -3.72
CA GLU A 39 -19.90 24.26 -4.57
C GLU A 39 -19.19 22.97 -4.12
N PRO A 40 -19.86 21.82 -4.07
CA PRO A 40 -19.33 20.57 -3.54
C PRO A 40 -18.41 19.85 -4.56
N VAL A 41 -17.37 20.54 -5.02
CA VAL A 41 -16.38 20.08 -6.03
C VAL A 41 -15.66 18.77 -5.68
N LEU A 42 -15.67 18.37 -4.40
CA LEU A 42 -15.05 17.13 -3.92
C LEU A 42 -16.03 15.95 -3.79
N LYS A 43 -17.33 16.14 -4.02
CA LYS A 43 -18.33 15.06 -3.98
C LYS A 43 -18.03 14.06 -5.10
N GLY A 44 -18.04 12.76 -4.80
CA GLY A 44 -17.71 11.70 -5.77
C GLY A 44 -16.22 11.56 -6.16
N SER A 45 -15.35 12.50 -5.78
CA SER A 45 -13.92 12.52 -6.18
C SER A 45 -13.02 11.45 -5.54
N ARG A 46 -13.52 10.72 -4.53
CA ARG A 46 -12.74 9.77 -3.71
C ARG A 46 -11.97 8.77 -4.58
N TRP A 47 -12.66 8.06 -5.47
CA TRP A 47 -12.06 6.97 -6.25
C TRP A 47 -11.05 7.46 -7.28
N CYS A 48 -11.24 8.67 -7.80
CA CYS A 48 -10.29 9.33 -8.68
C CYS A 48 -8.91 9.41 -8.00
N MET A 49 -8.85 9.77 -6.72
CA MET A 49 -7.58 9.96 -6.01
C MET A 49 -6.95 8.67 -5.48
N LEU A 50 -7.76 7.64 -5.25
CA LEU A 50 -7.29 6.40 -4.65
C LEU A 50 -6.78 5.39 -5.68
N LYS A 51 -7.44 5.29 -6.84
CA LYS A 51 -7.06 4.32 -7.88
C LYS A 51 -5.84 4.78 -8.70
N ARG A 52 -5.11 3.81 -9.24
CA ARG A 52 -4.09 4.05 -10.28
C ARG A 52 -4.78 4.59 -11.55
N PRO A 53 -4.14 5.47 -12.33
CA PRO A 53 -4.71 5.98 -13.57
C PRO A 53 -5.20 4.86 -14.50
N GLU A 54 -4.41 3.79 -14.66
CA GLU A 54 -4.76 2.63 -15.50
C GLU A 54 -6.05 1.91 -15.05
N ASN A 55 -6.46 2.05 -13.79
CA ASN A 55 -7.60 1.32 -13.20
C ASN A 55 -8.84 2.20 -13.00
N ARG A 56 -8.86 3.40 -13.57
CA ARG A 56 -10.00 4.33 -13.50
C ARG A 56 -11.03 3.99 -14.58
N THR A 57 -12.31 4.05 -14.23
CA THR A 57 -13.40 4.03 -15.22
C THR A 57 -13.69 5.44 -15.75
N GLU A 58 -14.22 5.58 -16.97
CA GLU A 58 -14.48 6.89 -17.62
C GLU A 58 -15.32 7.86 -16.77
N LYS A 59 -16.24 7.31 -15.96
CA LYS A 59 -17.07 8.07 -15.00
C LYS A 59 -16.29 8.68 -13.82
N GLN A 60 -14.97 8.45 -13.72
CA GLN A 60 -14.10 8.86 -12.60
C GLN A 60 -13.12 9.97 -12.98
N THR A 61 -13.54 10.86 -13.88
CA THR A 61 -12.73 11.97 -14.40
C THR A 61 -13.28 13.30 -13.91
N VAL A 62 -13.12 13.58 -12.61
CA VAL A 62 -13.50 14.89 -12.06
C VAL A 62 -12.41 15.91 -12.43
N LYS A 63 -12.78 17.00 -13.12
CA LYS A 63 -11.92 18.19 -13.26
C LYS A 63 -11.76 18.81 -11.87
N LEU A 64 -10.65 18.50 -11.21
CA LEU A 64 -10.34 19.03 -9.90
C LEU A 64 -9.47 20.28 -10.07
N GLN A 65 -9.81 21.35 -9.37
CA GLN A 65 -9.01 22.58 -9.37
C GLN A 65 -7.65 22.32 -8.69
N ASP A 66 -6.57 22.77 -9.31
CA ASP A 66 -5.19 22.52 -8.86
C ASP A 66 -4.87 23.08 -7.46
N ASN A 67 -5.67 24.05 -7.00
CA ASN A 67 -5.46 24.70 -5.70
C ASN A 67 -6.04 23.93 -4.49
N LEU A 68 -6.76 22.83 -4.71
CA LEU A 68 -7.30 22.03 -3.61
C LEU A 68 -6.19 21.26 -2.89
N LYS A 69 -6.22 21.26 -1.55
CA LYS A 69 -5.30 20.45 -0.71
C LYS A 69 -5.39 18.98 -1.05
N THR A 70 -6.58 18.50 -1.41
CA THR A 70 -6.81 17.12 -1.85
C THR A 70 -6.04 16.78 -3.13
N VAL A 71 -6.01 17.69 -4.11
CA VAL A 71 -5.26 17.50 -5.36
C VAL A 71 -3.76 17.48 -5.07
N ARG A 72 -3.28 18.43 -4.27
CA ARG A 72 -1.87 18.47 -3.85
C ARG A 72 -1.44 17.20 -3.10
N ALA A 73 -2.29 16.68 -2.22
CA ALA A 73 -2.04 15.40 -1.52
C ALA A 73 -1.99 14.20 -2.50
N TYR A 74 -2.88 14.18 -3.49
CA TYR A 74 -2.86 13.17 -4.55
C TYR A 74 -1.59 13.25 -5.40
N LEU A 75 -1.14 14.45 -5.77
CA LEU A 75 0.10 14.65 -6.52
C LEU A 75 1.32 14.17 -5.74
N LEU A 76 1.39 14.42 -4.43
CA LEU A 76 2.46 13.89 -3.57
C LEU A 76 2.51 12.35 -3.60
N LYS A 77 1.36 11.67 -3.54
CA LYS A 77 1.28 10.21 -3.68
C LYS A 77 1.74 9.75 -5.06
N LYS A 78 1.33 10.43 -6.14
CA LYS A 78 1.78 10.09 -7.50
C LYS A 78 3.30 10.23 -7.62
N ASP A 79 3.87 11.33 -7.14
CA ASP A 79 5.32 11.54 -7.15
C ASP A 79 6.04 10.42 -6.39
N PHE A 80 5.52 10.02 -5.22
CA PHE A 80 6.12 8.93 -4.43
C PHE A 80 6.16 7.58 -5.15
N GLN A 81 5.29 7.30 -6.13
CA GLN A 81 5.36 6.05 -6.90
C GLN A 81 6.74 5.86 -7.57
N ARG A 82 7.41 6.96 -7.94
CA ARG A 82 8.75 6.94 -8.55
C ARG A 82 9.80 6.31 -7.64
N PHE A 83 9.60 6.36 -6.32
CA PHE A 83 10.50 5.74 -5.34
C PHE A 83 10.80 4.27 -5.70
N TRP A 84 9.79 3.51 -6.10
CA TRP A 84 9.94 2.08 -6.39
C TRP A 84 10.60 1.78 -7.74
N GLY A 85 10.81 2.79 -8.58
CA GLY A 85 11.48 2.66 -9.87
C GLY A 85 13.00 2.85 -9.82
N TYR A 86 13.55 3.29 -8.68
CA TYR A 86 15.00 3.43 -8.53
C TYR A 86 15.69 2.06 -8.45
N LYS A 87 16.85 1.94 -9.09
CA LYS A 87 17.68 0.72 -9.03
C LYS A 87 18.72 0.76 -7.90
N SER A 88 19.21 1.95 -7.58
CA SER A 88 20.24 2.16 -6.57
C SER A 88 19.65 2.68 -5.26
N ALA A 89 20.06 2.07 -4.15
CA ALA A 89 19.68 2.50 -2.80
C ALA A 89 20.07 3.96 -2.51
N GLY A 90 21.21 4.44 -3.01
CA GLY A 90 21.64 5.83 -2.81
C GLY A 90 20.70 6.84 -3.46
N TRP A 91 20.30 6.60 -4.71
CA TRP A 91 19.34 7.45 -5.41
C TRP A 91 17.93 7.39 -4.80
N ALA A 92 17.49 6.20 -4.39
CA ALA A 92 16.23 6.03 -3.67
C ALA A 92 16.23 6.81 -2.34
N ALA A 93 17.35 6.78 -1.60
CA ALA A 93 17.50 7.49 -0.34
C ALA A 93 17.39 9.00 -0.50
N ARG A 94 18.11 9.56 -1.48
CA ARG A 94 18.02 11.00 -1.81
C ARG A 94 16.59 11.39 -2.18
N PHE A 95 15.93 10.61 -3.04
CA PHE A 95 14.53 10.85 -3.39
C PHE A 95 13.63 10.84 -2.16
N LEU A 96 13.79 9.86 -1.26
CA LEU A 96 12.96 9.73 -0.06
C LEU A 96 13.13 10.94 0.86
N ASP A 97 14.36 11.39 1.07
CA ASP A 97 14.69 12.54 1.92
C ASP A 97 14.10 13.84 1.34
N ASP A 98 14.26 14.06 0.03
CA ASP A 98 13.71 15.20 -0.70
C ASP A 98 12.18 15.19 -0.70
N TRP A 99 11.56 14.03 -0.96
CA TRP A 99 10.11 13.87 -0.93
C TRP A 99 9.55 14.15 0.47
N CYS A 100 10.19 13.63 1.52
CA CYS A 100 9.77 13.89 2.89
C CYS A 100 9.90 15.38 3.24
N SER A 101 10.98 16.03 2.80
CA SER A 101 11.20 17.46 3.04
C SER A 101 10.15 18.33 2.33
N ARG A 102 9.85 18.06 1.06
CA ARG A 102 8.75 18.71 0.31
C ARG A 102 7.40 18.47 0.98
N THR A 103 7.13 17.24 1.40
CA THR A 103 5.86 16.87 2.05
C THR A 103 5.69 17.57 3.40
N MET A 104 6.76 17.72 4.18
CA MET A 104 6.73 18.45 5.45
C MET A 104 6.38 19.95 5.25
N ARG A 105 6.81 20.55 4.14
CA ARG A 105 6.49 21.95 3.77
C ARG A 105 5.12 22.14 3.11
N SER A 106 4.40 21.05 2.81
CA SER A 106 3.12 21.12 2.06
C SER A 106 1.96 21.79 2.80
N ARG A 107 2.04 21.95 4.13
CA ARG A 107 0.91 22.35 5.01
C ARG A 107 -0.29 21.38 4.95
N ILE A 108 -0.05 20.09 4.66
CA ILE A 108 -1.06 19.03 4.63
C ILE A 108 -0.76 18.02 5.75
N ASP A 109 -1.33 18.23 6.94
CA ASP A 109 -0.92 17.48 8.14
C ASP A 109 -1.08 15.95 8.05
N PRO A 110 -2.13 15.38 7.42
CA PRO A 110 -2.20 13.94 7.21
C PRO A 110 -1.01 13.40 6.39
N MET A 111 -0.55 14.15 5.37
CA MET A 111 0.61 13.75 4.57
C MET A 111 1.93 13.94 5.33
N LYS A 112 2.04 14.96 6.18
CA LYS A 112 3.21 15.11 7.08
C LYS A 112 3.36 13.92 8.02
N LYS A 113 2.26 13.35 8.53
CA LYS A 113 2.30 12.14 9.36
C LYS A 113 2.90 10.95 8.58
N VAL A 114 2.51 10.78 7.32
CA VAL A 114 3.11 9.76 6.43
C VAL A 114 4.61 10.03 6.23
N ALA A 115 5.02 11.27 5.96
CA ALA A 115 6.43 11.60 5.79
C ALA A 115 7.28 11.30 7.04
N ARG A 116 6.76 11.58 8.26
CA ARG A 116 7.46 11.21 9.51
C ARG A 116 7.60 9.69 9.66
N MET A 117 6.53 8.95 9.39
CA MET A 117 6.56 7.48 9.40
C MET A 117 7.57 6.94 8.38
N LEU A 118 7.62 7.49 7.17
CA LEU A 118 8.61 7.07 6.17
C LEU A 118 10.04 7.36 6.61
N ARG A 119 10.29 8.53 7.20
CA ARG A 119 11.61 8.88 7.76
C ARG A 119 12.04 7.92 8.88
N SER A 120 11.13 7.56 9.79
CA SER A 120 11.46 6.64 10.89
C SER A 120 11.76 5.22 10.39
N HIS A 121 11.25 4.84 9.22
CA HIS A 121 11.48 3.52 8.60
C HIS A 121 12.44 3.61 7.40
N ARG A 122 13.22 4.69 7.28
CA ARG A 122 14.09 4.96 6.13
C ARG A 122 15.00 3.78 5.79
N GLU A 123 15.74 3.26 6.77
CA GLU A 123 16.68 2.16 6.52
C GLU A 123 15.98 0.88 6.05
N LEU A 124 14.82 0.57 6.63
CA LEU A 124 14.00 -0.57 6.21
C LEU A 124 13.49 -0.39 4.78
N LEU A 125 13.10 0.81 4.38
CA LEU A 125 12.70 1.10 3.00
C LEU A 125 13.87 0.94 2.03
N LEU A 126 15.09 1.28 2.45
CA LEU A 126 16.28 1.15 1.63
C LEU A 126 16.76 -0.30 1.49
N ASN A 127 16.45 -1.16 2.46
CA ASN A 127 16.69 -2.60 2.36
C ASN A 127 16.04 -3.21 1.11
N TRP A 128 14.87 -2.70 0.69
CA TRP A 128 14.22 -3.11 -0.56
C TRP A 128 15.19 -3.00 -1.77
N PHE A 129 15.92 -1.90 -1.86
CA PHE A 129 16.82 -1.62 -2.99
C PHE A 129 18.17 -2.31 -2.84
N ARG A 130 18.61 -2.55 -1.60
CA ARG A 130 19.82 -3.33 -1.30
C ARG A 130 19.63 -4.82 -1.62
N ALA A 131 18.40 -5.32 -1.48
CA ALA A 131 18.02 -6.69 -1.80
C ALA A 131 17.64 -6.92 -3.27
N ASN A 132 17.68 -5.89 -4.13
CA ASN A 132 17.22 -5.98 -5.52
C ASN A 132 17.83 -7.22 -6.20
N GLU A 133 16.95 -8.08 -6.74
CA GLU A 133 17.18 -9.40 -7.38
C GLU A 133 17.12 -10.65 -6.47
N LEU A 134 17.21 -10.53 -5.15
CA LEU A 134 17.18 -11.72 -4.26
C LEU A 134 15.77 -12.20 -3.91
N ILE A 135 14.74 -11.36 -4.04
CA ILE A 135 13.37 -11.69 -3.63
C ILE A 135 12.42 -11.48 -4.80
N ALA A 136 11.93 -12.60 -5.36
CA ALA A 136 10.85 -12.59 -6.34
C ALA A 136 9.55 -12.11 -5.68
N LEU A 137 9.25 -10.82 -5.82
CA LEU A 137 8.10 -10.19 -5.18
C LEU A 137 6.77 -10.87 -5.55
N GLY A 138 6.65 -11.35 -6.80
CA GLY A 138 5.50 -12.12 -7.25
C GLY A 138 5.35 -13.48 -6.56
N ALA A 139 6.45 -14.14 -6.19
CA ALA A 139 6.40 -15.39 -5.44
C ALA A 139 5.92 -15.14 -4.01
N VAL A 140 6.44 -14.11 -3.33
CA VAL A 140 6.00 -13.73 -1.97
C VAL A 140 4.53 -13.32 -1.96
N GLU A 141 4.09 -12.53 -2.94
CA GLU A 141 2.69 -12.13 -3.06
C GLU A 141 1.78 -13.33 -3.36
N GLY A 142 2.22 -14.26 -4.21
CA GLY A 142 1.52 -15.52 -4.48
C GLY A 142 1.38 -16.39 -3.24
N LEU A 143 2.45 -16.53 -2.44
CA LEU A 143 2.43 -17.27 -1.17
C LEU A 143 1.48 -16.61 -0.16
N ASN A 144 1.54 -15.29 -0.01
CA ASN A 144 0.64 -14.53 0.87
C ASN A 144 -0.83 -14.69 0.47
N ASN A 145 -1.12 -14.68 -0.84
CA ASN A 145 -2.48 -14.90 -1.33
C ASN A 145 -2.95 -16.33 -1.07
N LYS A 146 -2.11 -17.36 -1.31
CA LYS A 146 -2.43 -18.75 -0.96
C LYS A 146 -2.72 -18.89 0.54
N ALA A 147 -1.87 -18.35 1.40
CA ALA A 147 -2.08 -18.38 2.85
C ALA A 147 -3.43 -17.75 3.25
N LYS A 148 -3.75 -16.56 2.71
CA LYS A 148 -5.06 -15.91 2.93
C LYS A 148 -6.23 -16.78 2.48
N VAL A 149 -6.13 -17.43 1.32
CA VAL A 149 -7.18 -18.31 0.80
C VAL A 149 -7.35 -19.54 1.69
N THR A 150 -6.26 -20.19 2.12
CA THR A 150 -6.29 -21.32 3.06
C THR A 150 -7.02 -20.93 4.34
N THR A 151 -6.69 -19.77 4.92
CA THR A 151 -7.37 -19.29 6.14
C THR A 151 -8.86 -19.00 5.91
N LYS A 152 -9.23 -18.42 4.76
CA LYS A 152 -10.64 -18.15 4.43
C LYS A 152 -11.46 -19.42 4.23
N LYS A 153 -10.91 -20.42 3.51
CA LYS A 153 -11.57 -21.71 3.27
C LYS A 153 -11.88 -22.46 4.56
N ALA A 154 -11.05 -22.30 5.58
CA ALA A 154 -11.22 -22.97 6.86
C ALA A 154 -12.31 -22.34 7.75
N TYR A 155 -12.82 -21.14 7.42
CA TYR A 155 -13.77 -20.39 8.27
C TYR A 155 -13.30 -20.18 9.73
N GLY A 156 -11.98 -20.22 9.95
CA GLY A 156 -11.35 -20.09 11.26
C GLY A 156 -10.73 -21.41 11.74
N PHE A 157 -9.56 -21.30 12.36
CA PHE A 157 -8.87 -22.44 12.96
C PHE A 157 -8.92 -22.32 14.48
N LYS A 158 -9.15 -23.45 15.17
CA LYS A 158 -9.19 -23.50 16.65
C LYS A 158 -7.81 -23.49 17.31
N SER A 159 -6.75 -23.83 16.56
CA SER A 159 -5.38 -23.93 17.09
C SER A 159 -4.35 -23.51 16.04
N PHE A 160 -3.28 -22.87 16.49
CA PHE A 160 -2.15 -22.46 15.65
C PHE A 160 -1.46 -23.66 14.99
N SER A 161 -1.38 -24.81 15.66
CA SER A 161 -0.78 -26.02 15.09
C SER A 161 -1.49 -26.47 13.82
N VAL A 162 -2.83 -26.34 13.79
CA VAL A 162 -3.65 -26.69 12.63
C VAL A 162 -3.47 -25.67 11.51
N VAL A 163 -3.35 -24.37 11.84
CA VAL A 163 -3.01 -23.33 10.86
C VAL A 163 -1.68 -23.63 10.19
N LYS A 164 -0.64 -23.93 10.99
CA LYS A 164 0.71 -24.23 10.51
C LYS A 164 0.71 -25.46 9.59
N LEU A 165 0.03 -26.53 9.98
CA LEU A 165 -0.10 -27.74 9.18
C LEU A 165 -0.81 -27.47 7.84
N ALA A 166 -1.96 -26.78 7.88
CA ALA A 166 -2.72 -26.45 6.67
C ALA A 166 -1.93 -25.55 5.71
N LEU A 167 -1.17 -24.59 6.25
CA LEU A 167 -0.28 -23.74 5.45
C LEU A 167 0.84 -24.56 4.80
N TYR A 168 1.53 -25.43 5.55
CA TYR A 168 2.57 -26.27 4.96
C TYR A 168 2.04 -27.22 3.90
N HIS A 169 0.88 -27.82 4.13
CA HIS A 169 0.23 -28.71 3.17
C HIS A 169 -0.12 -27.96 1.88
N THR A 170 -0.78 -26.79 2.00
CA THR A 170 -1.19 -25.99 0.83
C THR A 170 0.01 -25.39 0.08
N LEU A 171 0.99 -24.85 0.80
CA LEU A 171 2.14 -24.17 0.20
C LEU A 171 3.16 -25.16 -0.36
N GLY A 172 3.31 -26.33 0.28
CA GLY A 172 4.17 -27.43 -0.17
C GLY A 172 3.53 -28.33 -1.24
N LYS A 173 2.27 -28.09 -1.60
CA LYS A 173 1.50 -28.90 -2.56
C LYS A 173 1.58 -30.41 -2.22
N LEU A 174 1.43 -30.72 -0.94
CA LEU A 174 1.51 -32.09 -0.44
C LEU A 174 0.29 -32.90 -0.91
N PRO A 175 0.43 -34.23 -1.07
CA PRO A 175 -0.69 -35.08 -1.47
C PRO A 175 -1.81 -35.00 -0.44
N GLU A 176 -3.05 -34.94 -0.93
CA GLU A 176 -4.23 -35.11 -0.09
C GLU A 176 -4.50 -36.62 0.06
N PRO A 177 -4.93 -37.09 1.24
CA PRO A 177 -5.34 -38.47 1.40
C PRO A 177 -6.51 -38.79 0.46
N GLU A 178 -6.55 -40.03 -0.04
CA GLU A 178 -7.65 -40.46 -0.90
C GLU A 178 -8.95 -40.50 -0.09
N PHE A 179 -9.90 -39.64 -0.45
CA PHE A 179 -11.24 -39.64 0.12
C PHE A 179 -12.21 -40.36 -0.82
N THR A 180 -13.10 -41.17 -0.26
CA THR A 180 -14.17 -41.87 -0.98
C THR A 180 -15.14 -40.91 -1.69
N HIS A 181 -15.25 -39.67 -1.21
CA HIS A 181 -16.12 -38.64 -1.77
C HIS A 181 -15.29 -37.45 -2.25
N LYS A 182 -15.46 -37.07 -3.52
CA LYS A 182 -14.93 -35.82 -4.08
C LYS A 182 -16.03 -34.77 -4.04
N PHE A 183 -15.80 -33.68 -3.33
CA PHE A 183 -16.67 -32.51 -3.40
C PHE A 183 -16.33 -31.73 -4.66
N CYS A 184 -17.16 -31.87 -5.69
CA CYS A 184 -17.09 -31.03 -6.88
C CYS A 184 -17.55 -29.61 -6.49
N TRP A 185 -16.68 -28.62 -6.66
CA TRP A 185 -16.99 -27.19 -6.57
C TRP A 185 -16.65 -26.52 -7.90
#